data_AF-A0A1S1X2K4-F1
#
_entry.id   AF-A0A1S1X2K4-F1
#
_cell.length_a   1.000
_cell.length_b   1.000
_cell.length_c   1.000
_cell.angle_alpha   90.00
_cell.angle_beta   90.00
_cell.angle_gamma   90.00
#
_symmetry.space_group_name_H-M   'P 1'
#
loop_
_entity.id
_entity.type
_entity.pdbx_description
1 polymer ?
#
loop_
_entity_poly.entity_id
_entity_poly.type
_entity_poly.pdbx_seq_one_letter_code
_entity_poly.pdbx_strand_id
1 'polypeptide(L)'
;MSLLLWWSIEFPARTLSCLLDGWRCQQQYWRSSLFHGARVCLSPAPLPDKLARLARRGCADGIALCYDGCQPRFAWLEHACLNLPQCGCAREEWQNCLHRSRQALQQGLLQLGREWSRL
;
A
#
# COMPACT_ATOMS: atom_id res chain seq x y z
N MET A 1 -4.70 18.93 -22.82
CA MET A 1 -5.11 17.68 -23.48
C MET A 1 -6.62 17.53 -23.32
N SER A 2 -7.35 17.00 -24.31
CA SER A 2 -8.80 16.80 -24.18
C SER A 2 -9.13 15.80 -23.06
N LEU A 3 -10.18 16.05 -22.27
CA LEU A 3 -10.68 15.13 -21.23
C LEU A 3 -10.90 13.72 -21.79
N LEU A 4 -11.43 13.62 -23.01
CA LEU A 4 -11.62 12.33 -23.70
C LEU A 4 -10.29 11.61 -23.94
N LEU A 5 -9.27 12.31 -24.43
CA LEU A 5 -7.95 11.71 -24.67
C LEU A 5 -7.29 11.25 -23.36
N TRP A 6 -7.49 12.00 -22.27
CA TRP A 6 -6.98 11.62 -20.97
C TRP A 6 -7.63 10.31 -20.48
N TRP A 7 -8.96 10.23 -20.49
CA TRP A 7 -9.70 9.04 -20.04
C TRP A 7 -9.48 7.82 -20.95
N SER A 8 -9.24 8.01 -22.25
CA SER A 8 -9.04 6.91 -23.19
C SER A 8 -7.61 6.36 -23.25
N ILE A 9 -6.59 7.19 -22.98
CA ILE A 9 -5.18 6.81 -23.20
C ILE A 9 -4.36 6.93 -21.91
N GLU A 10 -4.36 8.11 -21.28
CA GLU A 10 -3.53 8.33 -20.09
C GLU A 10 -4.04 7.58 -18.87
N PHE A 11 -5.35 7.54 -18.65
CA PHE A 11 -5.96 6.83 -17.55
C PHE A 11 -5.61 5.33 -17.52
N PRO A 12 -5.80 4.54 -18.60
CA PRO A 12 -5.42 3.13 -18.58
C PRO A 12 -3.91 2.93 -18.46
N ALA A 13 -3.09 3.76 -19.11
CA ALA A 13 -1.63 3.69 -18.99
C ALA A 13 -1.15 3.94 -17.54
N ARG A 14 -1.68 4.98 -16.88
CA ARG A 14 -1.37 5.30 -15.48
C ARG A 14 -1.91 4.25 -14.52
N THR A 15 -3.09 3.69 -14.80
CA THR A 15 -3.67 2.60 -14.01
C THR A 15 -2.78 1.35 -14.08
N LEU A 16 -2.31 0.99 -15.28
CA LEU A 16 -1.36 -0.11 -15.45
C LEU A 16 -0.04 0.15 -14.72
N SER A 17 0.50 1.37 -14.81
CA SER A 17 1.71 1.75 -14.05
C SER A 17 1.50 1.60 -12.55
N CYS A 18 0.37 2.07 -12.02
CA CYS A 18 0.02 1.92 -10.60
C CYS A 18 -0.06 0.45 -10.18
N LEU A 19 -0.63 -0.42 -11.02
CA LEU A 19 -0.68 -1.86 -10.76
C LEU A 19 0.71 -2.49 -10.78
N LEU A 20 1.57 -2.08 -11.72
CA LEU A 20 2.96 -2.55 -11.80
C LEU A 20 3.78 -2.10 -10.59
N ASP A 21 3.60 -0.89 -10.10
CA ASP A 21 4.30 -0.41 -8.90
C ASP A 21 3.82 -1.16 -7.65
N GLY A 22 2.51 -1.44 -7.54
CA GLY A 22 1.96 -2.31 -6.50
C GLY A 22 2.54 -3.73 -6.58
N TRP A 23 2.66 -4.29 -7.79
CA TRP A 23 3.26 -5.60 -8.00
C TRP A 23 4.75 -5.63 -7.64
N ARG A 24 5.53 -4.61 -8.01
CA ARG A 24 6.96 -4.49 -7.64
C ARG A 24 7.14 -4.44 -6.13
N CYS A 25 6.30 -3.67 -5.43
CA CYS A 25 6.29 -3.61 -3.97
C CYS A 25 6.00 -5.00 -3.36
N GLN A 26 4.99 -5.70 -3.87
CA GLN A 26 4.70 -7.08 -3.45
C GLN A 26 5.87 -8.03 -3.73
N GLN A 27 6.51 -7.96 -4.90
CA GLN A 27 7.66 -8.81 -5.22
C GLN A 27 8.84 -8.58 -4.26
N GLN A 28 9.13 -7.32 -3.92
CA GLN A 28 10.18 -6.99 -2.95
C GLN A 28 9.86 -7.57 -1.57
N TYR A 29 8.61 -7.43 -1.13
CA TYR A 29 8.11 -8.06 0.09
C TYR A 29 8.33 -9.57 0.07
N TRP A 30 7.81 -10.27 -0.96
CA TRP A 30 7.91 -11.73 -1.04
C TRP A 30 9.35 -12.22 -1.03
N ARG A 31 10.24 -11.54 -1.76
CA ARG A 31 11.67 -11.86 -1.76
C ARG A 31 12.26 -11.69 -0.36
N SER A 32 12.00 -10.56 0.29
CA SER A 32 12.50 -10.30 1.64
C SER A 32 12.00 -11.33 2.65
N SER A 33 10.70 -11.64 2.62
CA SER A 33 10.09 -12.63 3.51
C SER A 33 10.65 -14.03 3.29
N LEU A 34 10.93 -14.43 2.04
CA LEU A 34 11.54 -15.72 1.73
C LEU A 34 12.97 -15.82 2.31
N PHE A 35 13.82 -14.81 2.09
CA PHE A 35 15.19 -14.82 2.62
C PHE A 35 15.22 -14.80 4.15
N HIS A 36 14.37 -13.97 4.76
CA HIS A 36 14.23 -13.94 6.22
C HIS A 36 13.73 -15.28 6.76
N GLY A 37 12.69 -15.84 6.15
CA GLY A 37 12.11 -17.11 6.51
C GLY A 37 13.12 -18.25 6.47
N ALA A 38 13.86 -18.35 5.36
CA ALA A 38 14.93 -19.33 5.21
C ALA A 38 15.99 -19.19 6.31
N ARG A 39 16.45 -17.96 6.58
CA ARG A 39 17.45 -17.69 7.63
C ARG A 39 16.95 -18.09 9.02
N VAL A 40 15.68 -17.81 9.35
CA VAL A 40 15.11 -18.19 10.64
C VAL A 40 14.96 -19.71 10.73
N CYS A 41 14.48 -20.37 9.69
CA CYS A 41 14.30 -21.83 9.66
C CYS A 41 15.63 -22.58 9.83
N LEU A 42 16.71 -22.10 9.20
CA LEU A 42 18.05 -22.70 9.28
C LEU A 42 18.82 -22.32 10.56
N SER A 43 18.30 -21.42 11.39
CA SER A 43 18.95 -21.04 12.65
C SER A 43 18.90 -22.18 13.69
N PRO A 44 19.83 -22.24 14.64
CA PRO A 44 19.83 -23.23 15.72
C PRO A 44 18.77 -22.94 16.81
N ALA A 45 17.96 -21.89 16.66
CA ALA A 45 16.96 -21.51 17.65
C ALA A 45 15.87 -22.59 17.82
N PRO A 46 15.27 -22.71 19.02
CA PRO A 46 14.14 -23.60 19.23
C PRO A 46 12.94 -23.16 18.40
N LEU A 47 12.07 -24.12 18.05
CA LEU A 47 10.87 -23.87 17.24
C LEU A 47 9.97 -22.71 17.74
N PRO A 48 9.65 -22.56 19.04
CA PRO A 48 8.86 -21.42 19.52
C PRO A 48 9.49 -20.07 19.19
N ASP A 49 10.81 -19.94 19.31
CA ASP A 49 11.52 -18.70 18.99
C ASP A 49 11.51 -18.40 17.50
N LYS A 50 11.59 -19.44 16.65
CA LYS A 50 11.47 -19.30 15.19
C LYS A 50 10.09 -18.78 14.82
N LEU A 51 9.03 -19.37 15.36
CA LEU A 51 7.65 -18.94 15.12
C LEU A 51 7.42 -17.50 15.58
N ALA A 52 7.90 -17.13 16.77
CA ALA A 52 7.79 -15.77 17.28
C ALA A 52 8.50 -14.75 16.37
N ARG A 53 9.70 -15.07 15.87
CA ARG A 53 10.44 -14.20 14.93
C ARG A 53 9.71 -14.04 13.60
N LEU A 54 9.19 -15.14 13.05
CA LEU A 54 8.41 -15.12 11.80
C LEU A 54 7.11 -14.32 11.95
N ALA A 55 6.38 -14.52 13.05
CA ALA A 55 5.14 -13.80 13.33
C ALA A 55 5.39 -12.29 13.45
N ARG A 56 6.36 -11.88 14.27
CA ARG A 56 6.72 -10.47 14.44
C ARG A 56 7.13 -9.81 13.13
N ARG A 57 7.95 -10.51 12.33
CA ARG A 57 8.38 -10.01 11.02
C ARG A 57 7.22 -9.93 10.03
N GLY A 58 6.37 -10.95 9.96
CA GLY A 58 5.20 -10.98 9.08
C GLY A 58 4.21 -9.87 9.39
N CYS A 59 3.96 -9.59 10.67
CA CYS A 59 3.17 -8.45 11.12
C CYS A 59 3.75 -7.11 10.65
N ALA A 60 5.04 -6.88 10.91
CA ALA A 60 5.71 -5.64 10.51
C ALA A 60 5.74 -5.46 8.98
N ASP A 61 6.10 -6.51 8.26
CA ASP A 61 6.16 -6.48 6.80
C ASP A 61 4.76 -6.30 6.18
N GLY A 62 3.72 -6.89 6.77
CA GLY A 62 2.33 -6.73 6.31
C GLY A 62 1.84 -5.29 6.43
N ILE A 63 2.16 -4.61 7.54
CA ILE A 63 1.88 -3.18 7.72
C ILE A 63 2.66 -2.34 6.69
N ALA A 64 3.94 -2.64 6.50
CA ALA A 64 4.77 -1.94 5.52
C ALA A 64 4.23 -2.11 4.10
N LEU A 65 3.84 -3.33 3.71
CA LEU A 65 3.25 -3.62 2.40
C LEU A 65 1.95 -2.85 2.17
N CYS A 66 1.07 -2.78 3.18
CA CYS A 66 -0.15 -1.99 3.10
C CYS A 66 0.14 -0.50 2.98
N TYR A 67 1.12 0.01 3.71
CA TYR A 67 1.52 1.42 3.66
C TYR A 67 2.11 1.79 2.28
N ASP A 68 3.14 1.05 1.85
CA ASP A 68 3.88 1.31 0.62
C ASP A 68 3.00 1.07 -0.62
N GLY A 69 2.18 0.02 -0.62
CA GLY A 69 1.27 -0.30 -1.72
C GLY A 69 0.12 0.69 -1.89
N CYS A 70 -0.22 1.47 -0.86
CA CYS A 70 -1.27 2.47 -0.93
C CYS A 70 -0.79 3.83 -1.46
N GLN A 71 0.50 4.18 -1.35
CA GLN A 71 1.02 5.47 -1.81
C GLN A 71 0.81 5.70 -3.32
N PRO A 72 1.16 4.77 -4.24
CA PRO A 72 0.91 4.94 -5.66
C PRO A 72 -0.58 5.06 -5.99
N ARG A 73 -1.44 4.36 -5.24
CA ARG A 73 -2.89 4.41 -5.41
C ARG A 73 -3.45 5.78 -5.07
N PHE A 74 -3.06 6.37 -3.95
CA PHE A 74 -3.52 7.70 -3.59
C PHE A 74 -3.00 8.77 -4.55
N ALA A 75 -1.73 8.70 -4.96
CA ALA A 75 -1.19 9.61 -5.97
C ALA A 75 -1.93 9.50 -7.32
N TRP A 76 -2.27 8.28 -7.73
CA TRP A 76 -3.09 8.03 -8.92
C TRP A 76 -4.51 8.63 -8.80
N LEU A 77 -5.18 8.45 -7.65
CA LEU A 77 -6.51 9.02 -7.39
C LEU A 77 -6.50 10.56 -7.31
N GLU A 78 -5.41 11.16 -6.83
CA GLU A 78 -5.21 12.62 -6.88
C GLU A 78 -5.11 13.09 -8.33
N HIS A 79 -4.33 12.40 -9.16
CA HIS A 79 -4.24 12.71 -10.59
C HIS A 79 -5.57 12.53 -11.34
N ALA A 80 -6.35 11.50 -10.99
CA ALA A 80 -7.68 11.30 -11.58
C ALA A 80 -8.63 12.45 -11.22
N CYS A 81 -8.56 12.96 -9.99
CA CYS A 81 -9.36 14.11 -9.56
C CYS A 81 -9.12 15.37 -10.40
N LEU A 82 -7.87 15.62 -10.80
CA LEU A 82 -7.52 16.77 -11.65
C LEU A 82 -8.16 16.72 -13.04
N ASN A 83 -8.58 15.54 -13.48
CA ASN A 83 -9.15 15.27 -14.81
C ASN A 83 -10.64 14.90 -14.74
N LEU A 84 -11.29 15.15 -13.61
CA LEU A 84 -12.74 15.07 -13.51
C LEU A 84 -13.38 16.31 -14.19
N PRO A 85 -14.54 16.14 -14.84
CA PRO A 85 -15.34 17.27 -15.30
C PRO A 85 -15.65 18.22 -14.13
N GLN A 86 -15.54 19.52 -14.34
CA GLN A 86 -15.82 20.52 -13.31
C GLN A 86 -17.34 20.62 -13.08
N CYS A 87 -17.86 19.79 -12.18
CA CYS A 87 -19.23 19.89 -11.67
C CYS A 87 -19.21 20.43 -10.24
N GLY A 88 -19.49 21.72 -10.06
CA GLY A 88 -19.65 22.34 -8.74
C GLY A 88 -18.52 22.01 -7.75
N CYS A 89 -18.90 21.65 -6.52
CA CYS A 89 -17.96 21.32 -5.43
C CYS A 89 -17.40 19.89 -5.49
N ALA A 90 -17.70 19.09 -6.52
CA ALA A 90 -17.35 17.66 -6.57
C ALA A 90 -15.84 17.41 -6.45
N ARG A 91 -15.01 18.32 -6.96
CA ARG A 91 -13.55 18.24 -6.85
C ARG A 91 -13.08 18.39 -5.40
N GLU A 92 -13.63 19.35 -4.67
CA GLU A 92 -13.28 19.60 -3.27
C GLU A 92 -13.78 18.45 -2.39
N GLU A 93 -14.99 17.96 -2.64
CA GLU A 93 -15.55 16.79 -1.93
C GLU A 93 -14.70 15.53 -2.15
N TRP A 94 -14.25 15.29 -3.38
CA TRP A 94 -13.33 14.19 -3.70
C TRP A 94 -12.00 14.33 -2.98
N GLN A 95 -11.38 15.51 -3.02
CA GLN A 95 -10.12 15.77 -2.33
C GLN A 95 -10.25 15.56 -0.81
N ASN A 96 -11.33 16.05 -0.21
CA ASN A 96 -11.64 15.86 1.20
C ASN A 96 -11.89 14.39 1.55
N CYS A 97 -12.58 13.65 0.68
CA CYS A 97 -12.77 12.21 0.82
C CYS A 97 -11.41 11.49 0.79
N LEU A 98 -10.59 11.76 -0.21
CA LEU A 98 -9.29 11.12 -0.41
C LEU A 98 -8.34 11.40 0.75
N HIS A 99 -8.32 12.64 1.24
CA HIS A 99 -7.54 13.03 2.40
C HIS A 99 -7.97 12.27 3.66
N ARG A 100 -9.28 12.20 3.94
CA ARG A 100 -9.83 11.42 5.07
C ARG A 100 -9.50 9.94 4.94
N SER A 101 -9.63 9.35 3.75
CA SER A 101 -9.27 7.95 3.52
C SER A 101 -7.79 7.68 3.75
N ARG A 102 -6.90 8.59 3.32
CA ARG A 102 -5.46 8.50 3.58
C ARG A 102 -5.16 8.55 5.08
N GLN A 103 -5.76 9.49 5.80
CA GLN A 103 -5.59 9.60 7.25
C GLN A 103 -6.12 8.38 7.99
N ALA A 104 -7.32 7.91 7.66
CA ALA A 104 -7.94 6.75 8.28
C ALA A 104 -7.09 5.49 8.06
N LEU A 105 -6.56 5.28 6.86
CA LEU A 105 -5.63 4.18 6.59
C LEU A 105 -4.36 4.28 7.45
N GLN A 106 -3.71 5.45 7.48
CA GLN A 106 -2.49 5.65 8.26
C GLN A 106 -2.72 5.40 9.76
N GLN A 107 -3.83 5.92 10.30
CA GLN A 107 -4.21 5.70 11.69
C GLN A 107 -4.51 4.22 11.96
N GLY A 108 -5.23 3.54 11.07
CA GLY A 108 -5.52 2.11 11.18
C GLY A 108 -4.25 1.25 11.18
N LEU A 109 -3.30 1.54 10.28
CA LEU A 109 -2.01 0.86 10.22
C LEU A 109 -1.17 1.08 11.48
N LEU A 110 -1.15 2.31 12.01
CA LEU A 110 -0.48 2.62 13.28
C LEU A 110 -1.12 1.89 14.47
N GLN A 111 -2.46 1.83 14.50
CA GLN A 111 -3.19 1.10 15.54
C GLN A 111 -2.86 -0.39 15.49
N LEU A 112 -2.93 -1.01 14.30
CA LEU A 112 -2.53 -2.40 14.09
C LEU A 112 -1.08 -2.65 14.54
N GLY A 113 -0.15 -1.76 14.20
CA GLY A 113 1.24 -1.86 14.65
C GLY A 113 1.39 -1.83 16.17
N ARG A 114 0.63 -0.97 16.85
CA ARG A 114 0.62 -0.90 18.33
C ARG A 114 0.02 -2.16 18.94
N GLU A 115 -1.09 -2.65 18.42
CA GLU A 115 -1.76 -3.86 18.91
C GLU A 115 -0.85 -5.08 18.76
N TRP A 116 -0.18 -5.23 17.62
CA TRP A 116 0.70 -6.36 17.34
C TRP A 116 2.05 -6.29 18.05
N SER A 117 2.52 -5.08 18.40
CA SER A 117 3.73 -4.92 19.22
C SER A 117 3.57 -5.39 20.67
N ARG A 118 2.33 -5.55 21.14
CA ARG A 118 2.01 -6.01 22.50
C ARG A 118 1.86 -7.53 22.61
N LEU A 119 1.89 -8.24 21.47
CA LEU A 119 1.86 -9.70 21.35
C LEU A 119 3.29 -10.28 21.29
#